data_AF-A0A7Z9W8J9-F1
#
_entry.id   AF-A0A7Z9W8J9-F1
#
_cell.length_a   1.000
_cell.length_b   1.000
_cell.length_c   1.000
_cell.angle_alpha   90.00
_cell.angle_beta   90.00
_cell.angle_gamma   90.00
#
_symmetry.space_group_name_H-M   'P 1'
#
loop_
_entity.id
_entity.type
_entity.pdbx_description
1 polymer ?
#
loop_
_entity_poly.entity_id
_entity_poly.type
_entity_poly.pdbx_seq_one_letter_code
_entity_poly.pdbx_strand_id
1 'polypeptide(L)'
;LPRVRDFTGLSVKSFDGRGNYSFGVLEQIVFPEIDYDKIDKIRGLDITITTSARTDEEAYLLLKSFGFPFRLDNRFERAAMPSEDGADLTEVN
;
A
#
# COMPACT_ATOMS: atom_id res chain seq x y z
N LEU A 1 16.32 -23.17 -1.71
CA LEU A 1 16.28 -22.06 -0.73
C LEU A 1 15.15 -21.12 -1.15
N PRO A 2 14.14 -20.85 -0.30
CA PRO A 2 13.01 -20.04 -0.71
C PRO A 2 13.52 -18.61 -0.98
N ARG A 3 13.46 -18.19 -2.25
CA ARG A 3 13.97 -16.88 -2.76
C ARG A 3 13.01 -15.72 -2.47
N VAL A 4 12.07 -15.89 -1.55
CA VAL A 4 11.09 -14.85 -1.24
C VAL A 4 11.70 -14.00 -0.15
N ARG A 5 12.29 -12.88 -0.56
CA ARG A 5 12.77 -11.82 0.33
C ARG A 5 11.62 -11.35 1.22
N ASP A 6 11.91 -11.12 2.51
CA ASP A 6 10.96 -10.67 3.53
C ASP A 6 10.31 -9.33 3.15
N PHE A 7 9.24 -9.39 2.35
CA PHE A 7 8.47 -8.21 2.01
C PHE A 7 7.57 -7.87 3.19
N THR A 8 8.08 -7.06 4.13
CA THR A 8 7.35 -6.66 5.35
C THR A 8 6.17 -5.71 5.07
N GLY A 9 5.91 -5.43 3.80
CA GLY A 9 4.85 -4.53 3.31
C GLY A 9 5.37 -3.19 2.81
N LEU A 10 4.57 -2.57 1.96
CA LEU A 10 4.79 -1.25 1.37
C LEU A 10 4.62 -0.15 2.41
N SER A 11 5.53 0.83 2.41
CA SER A 11 5.45 1.98 3.32
C SER A 11 4.38 2.95 2.84
N VAL A 12 3.47 3.36 3.71
CA VAL A 12 2.48 4.41 3.40
C VAL A 12 3.08 5.83 3.49
N LYS A 13 4.38 5.98 3.76
CA LYS A 13 5.05 7.30 3.71
C LYS A 13 5.36 7.76 2.30
N SER A 14 5.25 6.89 1.31
CA SER A 14 5.68 7.16 -0.06
C SER A 14 4.58 7.74 -0.95
N PHE A 15 3.49 8.24 -0.33
CA PHE A 15 2.53 9.10 -1.02
C PHE A 15 3.08 10.53 -1.12
N ASP A 16 2.70 11.23 -2.18
CA ASP A 16 3.21 12.56 -2.52
C ASP A 16 2.30 13.73 -2.11
N GLY A 17 1.22 13.48 -1.38
CA GLY A 17 0.22 14.49 -0.99
C GLY A 17 -0.84 14.76 -2.06
N ARG A 18 -0.74 14.13 -3.23
CA ARG A 18 -1.65 14.32 -4.38
C ARG A 18 -2.23 13.00 -4.87
N GLY A 19 -2.21 11.97 -4.03
CA GLY A 19 -2.74 10.66 -4.39
C GLY A 19 -1.85 9.84 -5.32
N ASN A 20 -0.59 10.24 -5.56
CA ASN A 20 0.37 9.40 -6.27
C ASN A 20 1.20 8.61 -5.26
N TYR A 21 1.45 7.34 -5.59
CA TYR A 21 2.23 6.44 -4.75
C TYR A 21 3.47 5.96 -5.49
N SER A 22 4.65 6.18 -4.91
CA SER A 22 5.91 5.72 -5.52
C SER A 22 6.62 4.73 -4.61
N PHE A 23 7.09 3.61 -5.15
CA PHE A 23 7.91 2.66 -4.40
C PHE A 23 8.98 2.03 -5.28
N GLY A 24 10.14 1.79 -4.68
CA GLY A 24 11.25 1.08 -5.31
C GLY A 24 11.22 -0.40 -4.97
N VAL A 25 11.32 -1.24 -5.98
CA VAL A 25 11.60 -2.68 -5.86
C VAL A 25 13.09 -2.87 -6.08
N LEU A 26 13.81 -3.30 -5.05
CA LEU A 26 15.27 -3.43 -5.07
C LEU A 26 15.76 -4.50 -6.05
N GLU A 27 14.95 -5.53 -6.32
CA GLU A 27 15.34 -6.63 -7.19
C GLU A 27 14.15 -7.07 -8.06
N GLN A 28 14.31 -7.02 -9.38
CA GLN A 28 13.33 -7.49 -10.36
C GLN A 28 12.89 -8.97 -10.18
N ILE A 29 13.68 -9.76 -9.45
CA ILE A 29 13.51 -11.20 -9.24
C ILE A 29 12.37 -11.59 -8.28
N VAL A 30 11.57 -10.62 -7.81
CA VAL A 30 10.36 -10.89 -7.03
C VAL A 30 9.29 -11.58 -7.89
N PHE A 31 9.36 -11.42 -9.21
CA PHE A 31 8.48 -12.12 -10.14
C PHE A 31 9.02 -13.51 -10.47
N PRO A 32 8.26 -14.59 -10.24
CA PRO A 32 8.68 -15.95 -10.56
C PRO A 32 8.80 -16.20 -12.08
N GLU A 33 8.35 -15.24 -12.90
CA GLU A 33 8.41 -15.29 -14.37
C GLU A 33 9.78 -14.92 -14.95
N ILE A 34 10.69 -14.33 -14.15
CA ILE A 34 12.01 -13.95 -14.64
C ILE A 34 13.00 -15.10 -14.45
N ASP A 35 13.57 -15.55 -15.57
CA ASP A 35 14.61 -16.57 -15.61
C ASP A 35 15.95 -15.98 -15.13
N TYR A 36 16.37 -16.39 -13.93
CA TYR A 36 17.58 -15.88 -13.26
C TYR A 36 18.86 -16.11 -14.07
N ASP A 37 18.90 -17.17 -14.89
CA ASP A 37 20.09 -17.54 -15.67
C ASP A 37 20.35 -16.59 -16.86
N LYS A 38 19.39 -15.71 -17.19
CA LYS A 38 19.55 -14.69 -18.25
C LYS A 38 19.87 -13.30 -17.72
N ILE A 39 19.97 -13.11 -16.40
CA ILE A 39 20.17 -11.80 -15.78
C ILE A 39 21.67 -11.56 -15.53
N ASP A 40 22.27 -10.63 -16.27
CA ASP A 40 23.69 -10.28 -16.15
C ASP A 40 23.97 -9.40 -14.91
N LYS A 41 23.01 -8.54 -14.50
CA LYS A 41 23.10 -7.69 -13.29
C LYS A 41 21.73 -7.47 -12.65
N ILE A 42 21.69 -7.48 -11.31
CA ILE A 42 20.50 -7.09 -10.53
C ILE A 42 20.27 -5.59 -10.73
N ARG A 43 19.10 -5.21 -11.25
CA ARG A 43 18.65 -3.83 -11.34
C ARG A 43 17.41 -3.65 -10.46
N GLY A 44 17.36 -2.52 -9.77
CA GLY A 44 16.15 -2.05 -9.11
C GLY A 44 15.16 -1.49 -10.13
N LEU A 45 13.89 -1.48 -9.75
CA LEU A 45 12.79 -0.91 -10.51
C LEU A 45 12.05 0.09 -9.62
N ASP A 46 11.91 1.33 -10.09
CA ASP A 46 11.04 2.30 -9.45
C ASP A 46 9.67 2.26 -10.12
N ILE A 47 8.62 2.07 -9.32
CA ILE A 47 7.23 2.02 -9.77
C ILE A 47 6.49 3.20 -9.15
N THR A 48 5.85 3.99 -9.99
CA THR A 48 4.94 5.07 -9.57
C THR A 48 3.53 4.76 -10.06
N ILE A 49 2.58 4.72 -9.13
CA ILE A 49 1.15 4.57 -9.39
C ILE A 49 0.53 5.97 -9.33
N THR A 50 0.06 6.44 -10.47
CA THR A 50 -0.71 7.68 -10.59
C THR A 50 -2.19 7.33 -10.48
N THR A 51 -2.89 7.93 -9.51
CA THR A 51 -4.34 7.75 -9.36
C THR A 51 -5.07 9.07 -9.63
N SER A 52 -6.39 9.00 -9.82
CA SER A 52 -7.25 10.18 -9.94
C SER A 52 -7.66 10.79 -8.60
N ALA A 53 -7.22 10.22 -7.48
CA ALA A 53 -7.51 10.71 -6.14
C ALA A 53 -6.89 12.09 -5.93
N ARG A 54 -7.54 12.93 -5.11
CA ARG A 54 -7.03 14.27 -4.79
C ARG A 54 -6.24 14.28 -3.49
N THR A 55 -6.42 13.25 -2.67
CA THR A 55 -5.80 13.12 -1.36
C THR A 55 -5.14 11.75 -1.22
N ASP A 56 -4.14 11.67 -0.33
CA ASP A 56 -3.45 10.42 -0.05
C ASP A 56 -4.35 9.40 0.65
N GLU A 57 -5.35 9.86 1.41
CA GLU A 57 -6.31 9.00 2.10
C GLU A 57 -7.19 8.22 1.12
N GLU A 58 -7.73 8.92 0.12
CA GLU A 58 -8.51 8.30 -0.97
C GLU A 58 -7.65 7.30 -1.76
N ALA A 59 -6.42 7.68 -2.12
CA ALA A 59 -5.50 6.82 -2.84
C ALA A 59 -5.10 5.58 -2.03
N TYR A 60 -4.87 5.75 -0.72
CA TYR A 60 -4.57 4.66 0.19
C TYR A 60 -5.73 3.67 0.30
N LEU A 61 -6.96 4.15 0.50
CA LEU A 61 -8.15 3.31 0.58
C LEU A 61 -8.39 2.53 -0.72
N LEU A 62 -8.18 3.17 -1.86
CA LEU A 62 -8.28 2.53 -3.17
C LEU A 62 -7.27 1.37 -3.28
N LEU A 63 -5.99 1.64 -3.06
CA LEU A 63 -4.93 0.63 -3.17
C LEU A 63 -5.10 -0.49 -2.13
N LYS A 64 -5.52 -0.16 -0.91
CA LYS A 64 -5.85 -1.14 0.14
C LYS A 64 -7.00 -2.04 -0.28
N SER A 65 -8.04 -1.48 -0.91
CA SER A 65 -9.19 -2.25 -1.44
C SER A 65 -8.79 -3.17 -2.60
N PHE A 66 -7.75 -2.80 -3.37
CA PHE A 66 -7.14 -3.67 -4.38
C PHE A 66 -6.23 -4.76 -3.81
N GLY A 67 -6.08 -4.85 -2.48
CA GLY A 67 -5.25 -5.86 -1.84
C GLY A 67 -3.76 -5.55 -1.83
N PHE A 68 -3.36 -4.28 -1.99
CA PHE A 68 -1.95 -3.90 -1.84
C PHE A 68 -1.46 -4.20 -0.41
N PRO A 69 -0.31 -4.89 -0.26
CA PRO A 69 0.22 -5.25 1.04
C PRO A 69 0.94 -4.04 1.67
N PHE A 70 0.18 -3.09 2.20
CA PHE A 70 0.74 -2.00 2.99
C PHE A 70 1.14 -2.48 4.39
N ARG A 71 2.22 -1.91 4.91
CA ARG A 71 2.50 -2.01 6.35
C ARG A 71 1.35 -1.37 7.11
N LEU A 72 0.91 -2.02 8.19
CA LEU A 72 -0.05 -1.44 9.13
C LEU A 72 0.52 -0.10 9.61
N ASP A 73 -0.13 0.99 9.22
CA ASP A 73 0.22 2.33 9.65
C ASP A 73 -1.05 3.00 10.17
N ASN A 74 -0.99 3.41 11.43
CA ASN A 74 -2.15 3.92 12.17
C ASN A 74 -2.63 5.30 11.67
N ARG A 75 -1.95 5.91 10.69
CA ARG A 75 -2.31 7.22 10.17
C ARG A 75 -3.62 7.24 9.37
N PHE A 76 -3.94 6.15 8.66
CA PHE A 76 -5.13 6.09 7.80
C PHE A 76 -6.32 5.35 8.46
N GLU A 77 -6.06 4.49 9.46
CA GLU A 77 -7.12 3.77 10.20
C GLU A 77 -7.99 4.71 11.05
N ARG A 78 -7.44 5.83 11.53
CA ARG A 78 -8.21 6.80 12.34
C ARG A 78 -9.29 7.55 11.57
N ALA A 79 -9.17 7.64 10.24
CA ALA A 79 -10.18 8.31 9.41
C ALA A 79 -11.36 7.37 9.07
N ALA A 80 -11.17 6.05 9.16
CA ALA A 80 -12.17 5.04 8.79
C ALA A 80 -13.00 4.53 9.98
N MET A 81 -12.68 4.93 11.22
CA MET A 81 -13.55 4.68 12.36
C MET A 81 -14.65 5.74 12.36
N PRO A 82 -15.93 5.39 12.11
CA PRO A 82 -17.01 6.30 12.44
C PRO A 82 -16.88 6.62 13.93
N SER A 83 -16.90 7.90 14.28
CA SER A 83 -17.04 8.34 15.66
C SER A 83 -18.21 7.60 16.30
N GLU A 84 -17.96 6.79 17.32
CA GLU A 84 -18.98 6.24 18.22
C GLU A 84 -19.56 7.35 19.13
N ASP A 85 -19.90 8.50 18.53
CA ASP A 85 -20.54 9.61 19.21
C ASP A 85 -21.92 9.80 18.56
N GLY A 86 -22.92 9.07 19.06
CA GLY A 86 -24.33 9.37 18.77
C GLY A 86 -25.31 8.21 18.64
N ALA A 87 -24.98 6.98 19.04
CA ALA A 87 -25.92 5.86 19.07
C ALA A 87 -26.25 5.43 20.51
N ASP A 88 -26.94 6.30 21.26
CA ASP A 88 -27.88 5.97 22.35
C ASP A 88 -28.51 7.31 22.78
N LEU A 89 -29.81 7.58 22.74
CA LEU A 89 -30.90 6.87 23.41
C LEU A 89 -32.20 7.06 22.60
N THR A 90 -32.60 6.05 21.85
CA THR A 90 -34.01 5.81 21.52
C THR A 90 -34.35 4.39 21.92
N GLU A 91 -34.35 4.15 23.23
CA GLU A 91 -35.00 3.00 23.83
C GLU A 91 -36.08 3.48 24.82
N VAL A 92 -37.33 3.29 24.38
CA VAL A 92 -38.44 2.71 25.16
C VAL A 92 -38.52 3.03 26.66
N ASN A 93 -39.42 3.94 27.04
CA ASN A 93 -40.71 3.61 27.69
C ASN A 93 -41.61 4.85 27.74
#